data_AF-A0A368F2Y6-F1
#
_entry.id   AF-A0A368F2Y6-F1
#
_cell.length_a   1.000
_cell.length_b   1.000
_cell.length_c   1.000
_cell.angle_alpha   90.00
_cell.angle_beta   90.00
_cell.angle_gamma   90.00
#
_symmetry.space_group_name_H-M   'P 1'
#
loop_
_entity.id
_entity.type
_entity.pdbx_description
1 polymer ?
#
loop_
_entity_poly.entity_id
_entity_poly.type
_entity_poly.pdbx_seq_one_letter_code
_entity_poly.pdbx_strand_id
1 'polypeptide(L)'
;LFRNHGRTSPGDNFSFKAVTPSLLNSRRQQSHIHQDLLVPMEHLQEIMEVCDRETKIYPLWLCPYNQPSCPGMVRQRSGRNVLFVNVGVYGIASRSDFDAKVNISRLEEAVRSVNG
;
A
#
# COMPACT_ATOMS: atom_id res chain seq x y z
N LEU A 1 7.54 66.08 3.48
CA LEU A 1 8.98 65.84 3.76
C LEU A 1 9.36 64.45 3.22
N PHE A 2 10.58 64.34 2.68
CA PHE A 2 11.42 63.17 2.38
C PHE A 2 10.90 61.71 2.51
N ARG A 3 11.12 60.93 1.42
CA ARG A 3 11.80 59.60 1.32
C ARG A 3 12.26 58.96 2.66
N ASN A 4 12.29 57.65 2.92
CA ASN A 4 12.30 56.36 2.18
C ASN A 4 11.92 55.26 3.22
N HIS A 5 11.66 53.95 2.99
CA HIS A 5 11.58 52.99 1.86
C HIS A 5 10.57 51.87 2.31
N GLY A 6 10.26 50.77 1.61
CA GLY A 6 10.74 50.19 0.35
C GLY A 6 9.85 49.03 -0.16
N ARG A 7 9.84 48.88 -1.49
CA ARG A 7 9.37 47.79 -2.39
C ARG A 7 8.38 46.72 -1.88
N THR A 8 7.27 46.63 -2.61
CA THR A 8 6.52 45.40 -2.89
C THR A 8 7.38 44.35 -3.62
N SER A 9 7.16 43.07 -3.33
CA SER A 9 7.27 41.96 -4.30
C SER A 9 6.29 40.84 -3.94
N PRO A 10 5.77 40.06 -4.91
CA PRO A 10 4.62 39.19 -4.69
C PRO A 10 5.00 37.71 -4.51
N GLY A 11 4.10 36.94 -3.88
CA GLY A 11 4.03 35.50 -4.09
C GLY A 11 4.52 34.59 -2.96
N ASP A 12 4.02 34.78 -1.74
CA ASP A 12 3.98 33.67 -0.78
C ASP A 12 2.71 32.85 -1.00
N ASN A 13 2.86 31.76 -1.75
CA ASN A 13 1.89 30.68 -1.80
C ASN A 13 1.77 30.08 -0.38
N PHE A 14 0.81 30.57 0.41
CA PHE A 14 0.57 30.08 1.77
C PHE A 14 0.15 28.61 1.74
N SER A 15 1.16 27.74 1.81
CA SER A 15 1.02 26.32 1.60
C SER A 15 0.20 25.72 2.75
N PHE A 16 -1.04 25.31 2.43
CA PHE A 16 -2.00 24.69 3.35
C PHE A 16 -1.52 23.37 4.00
N LYS A 17 -0.27 22.96 3.75
CA LYS A 17 0.39 21.79 4.36
C LYS A 17 0.79 21.99 5.83
N ALA A 18 1.04 23.21 6.28
CA ALA A 18 1.63 23.46 7.61
C ALA A 18 0.63 23.39 8.79
N VAL A 19 -0.68 23.48 8.53
CA VAL A 19 -1.72 23.51 9.57
C VAL A 19 -2.57 22.23 9.52
N THR A 20 -1.95 21.08 9.74
CA THR A 20 -2.66 19.84 10.09
C THR A 20 -2.32 19.46 11.54
N PRO A 21 -3.26 19.54 12.49
CA PRO A 21 -3.09 19.07 13.87
C PRO A 21 -2.54 17.64 13.92
N SER A 22 -1.67 17.35 14.88
CA SER A 22 -1.07 16.02 15.07
C SER A 22 -2.11 14.89 15.22
N LEU A 23 -3.29 15.19 15.78
CA LEU A 23 -4.45 14.29 15.88
C LEU A 23 -5.12 13.95 14.53
N LEU A 24 -4.98 14.81 13.51
CA LEU A 24 -5.49 14.53 12.16
C LEU A 24 -4.51 13.67 11.35
N ASN A 25 -3.23 13.62 11.72
CA ASN A 25 -2.24 12.77 11.06
C ASN A 25 -2.38 11.31 11.48
N SER A 26 -2.57 11.02 12.77
CA SER A 26 -2.69 9.64 13.28
C SER A 26 -3.87 8.88 12.66
N ARG A 27 -5.06 9.50 12.63
CA ARG A 27 -6.27 8.87 12.09
C ARG A 27 -6.25 8.69 10.57
N ARG A 28 -5.53 9.57 9.84
CA ARG A 28 -5.31 9.39 8.39
C ARG A 28 -4.29 8.27 8.13
N GLN A 29 -3.16 8.25 8.83
CA GLN A 29 -2.16 7.18 8.68
C GLN A 29 -2.73 5.79 8.97
N GLN A 30 -3.64 5.68 9.95
CA GLN A 30 -4.32 4.41 10.28
C GLN A 30 -5.22 3.85 9.16
N SER A 31 -5.62 4.65 8.17
CA SER A 31 -6.46 4.19 7.05
C SER A 31 -5.73 4.10 5.71
N HIS A 32 -4.53 4.66 5.58
CA HIS A 32 -3.70 4.53 4.39
C HIS A 32 -2.99 3.16 4.36
N ILE A 33 -3.24 2.38 3.31
CA ILE A 33 -2.53 1.12 3.03
C ILE A 33 -1.56 1.33 1.86
N HIS A 34 -0.35 0.79 2.02
CA HIS A 34 0.61 0.59 0.94
C HIS A 34 1.29 -0.77 1.15
N GLN A 35 0.67 -1.83 0.65
CA GLN A 35 1.09 -3.21 0.86
C GLN A 35 1.32 -3.89 -0.49
N ASP A 36 2.43 -4.62 -0.61
CA ASP A 36 2.73 -5.52 -1.72
C ASP A 36 2.77 -6.96 -1.23
N LEU A 37 2.17 -7.88 -2.00
CA LEU A 37 2.02 -9.28 -1.65
C LEU A 37 2.42 -10.15 -2.84
N LEU A 38 3.33 -11.10 -2.62
CA LEU A 38 3.72 -12.07 -3.65
C LEU A 38 2.80 -13.30 -3.55
N VAL A 39 1.94 -13.52 -4.53
CA VAL A 39 0.89 -14.56 -4.46
C VAL A 39 1.13 -15.62 -5.55
N PRO A 40 1.14 -16.93 -5.24
CA PRO A 40 1.15 -17.97 -6.25
C PRO A 40 -0.10 -17.85 -7.15
N MET A 41 0.06 -17.93 -8.47
CA MET A 41 -1.03 -17.73 -9.42
C MET A 41 -2.24 -18.66 -9.16
N GLU A 42 -2.00 -19.88 -8.66
CA GLU A 42 -3.03 -20.86 -8.33
C GLU A 42 -3.94 -20.43 -7.15
N HIS A 43 -3.45 -19.54 -6.27
CA HIS A 43 -4.20 -19.00 -5.13
C HIS A 43 -4.64 -17.53 -5.32
N LEU A 44 -4.43 -16.94 -6.50
CA LEU A 44 -4.71 -15.52 -6.74
C LEU A 44 -6.17 -15.13 -6.43
N GLN A 45 -7.14 -15.96 -6.84
CA GLN A 45 -8.56 -15.69 -6.57
C GLN A 45 -8.86 -15.67 -5.07
N GLU A 46 -8.37 -16.66 -4.33
CA GLU A 46 -8.54 -16.77 -2.88
C GLU A 46 -7.99 -15.52 -2.16
N ILE A 47 -6.78 -15.08 -2.53
CA ILE A 47 -6.19 -13.87 -1.95
C ILE A 47 -6.94 -12.60 -2.39
N MET A 48 -7.47 -12.53 -3.61
CA MET A 48 -8.32 -11.41 -4.04
C MET A 48 -9.60 -11.28 -3.21
N GLU A 49 -10.22 -12.41 -2.84
CA GLU A 49 -11.39 -12.43 -1.94
C GLU A 49 -11.04 -11.97 -0.51
N VAL A 50 -9.82 -12.29 -0.02
CA VAL A 50 -9.29 -11.73 1.24
C VAL A 50 -9.00 -10.23 1.13
N CYS A 51 -8.35 -9.76 0.05
CA CYS A 51 -8.10 -8.34 -0.21
C CYS A 51 -9.41 -7.53 -0.20
N ASP A 52 -10.43 -8.01 -0.90
CA ASP A 52 -11.78 -7.41 -0.92
C ASP A 52 -12.37 -7.36 0.49
N ARG A 53 -12.37 -8.49 1.22
CA ARG A 53 -12.97 -8.60 2.55
C ARG A 53 -12.29 -7.69 3.58
N GLU A 54 -10.97 -7.71 3.68
CA GLU A 54 -10.22 -7.00 4.74
C GLU A 54 -10.01 -5.51 4.41
N THR A 55 -9.86 -5.12 3.14
CA THR A 55 -9.47 -3.75 2.76
C THR A 55 -10.54 -2.95 2.01
N LYS A 56 -11.32 -3.59 1.12
CA LYS A 56 -12.23 -2.93 0.15
C LYS A 56 -11.54 -1.84 -0.71
N ILE A 57 -10.21 -1.89 -0.87
CA ILE A 57 -9.45 -0.91 -1.64
C ILE A 57 -9.36 -1.31 -3.11
N TYR A 58 -9.65 -0.35 -4.00
CA TYR A 58 -9.58 -0.49 -5.45
C TYR A 58 -9.07 0.81 -6.10
N PRO A 59 -8.39 0.75 -7.26
CA PRO A 59 -7.98 -0.47 -7.98
C PRO A 59 -6.83 -1.22 -7.29
N LEU A 60 -6.73 -2.53 -7.53
CA LEU A 60 -5.56 -3.33 -7.15
C LEU A 60 -4.51 -3.29 -8.27
N TRP A 61 -3.24 -3.26 -7.89
CA TRP A 61 -2.13 -3.42 -8.83
C TRP A 61 -1.81 -4.91 -8.97
N LEU A 62 -1.87 -5.47 -10.18
CA LEU A 62 -1.55 -6.87 -10.45
C LEU A 62 -0.39 -6.94 -11.45
N CYS A 63 0.74 -7.54 -11.04
CA CYS A 63 1.91 -7.71 -11.89
C CYS A 63 2.34 -9.19 -11.92
N PRO A 64 2.14 -9.92 -13.04
CA PRO A 64 2.62 -11.29 -13.18
C PRO A 64 4.15 -11.36 -13.15
N TYR A 65 4.68 -12.26 -12.33
CA TYR A 65 6.11 -12.50 -12.17
C TYR A 65 6.40 -14.00 -12.33
N ASN A 66 7.07 -14.36 -13.43
CA ASN A 66 7.57 -15.72 -13.61
C ASN A 66 8.88 -15.88 -12.82
N GLN A 67 8.82 -16.57 -11.67
CA GLN A 67 10.02 -16.90 -10.93
C GLN A 67 10.70 -18.13 -11.56
N PRO A 68 11.95 -18.03 -12.05
CA PRO A 68 12.67 -19.18 -12.58
C PRO A 68 13.15 -20.09 -11.44
N SER A 69 13.21 -21.40 -11.70
CA SER A 69 13.72 -22.42 -10.77
C SER A 69 15.24 -22.39 -10.54
N CYS A 70 15.93 -21.37 -11.03
CA CYS A 70 17.37 -21.17 -10.89
C CYS A 70 17.77 -20.90 -9.42
N PRO A 71 18.95 -21.34 -8.97
CA PRO A 71 19.48 -20.95 -7.67
C PRO A 71 19.76 -19.44 -7.63
N GLY A 72 19.23 -18.75 -6.62
CA GLY A 72 19.33 -17.30 -6.45
C GLY A 72 18.73 -16.85 -5.10
N MET A 73 18.61 -15.53 -4.90
CA MET A 73 18.17 -14.93 -3.63
C MET A 73 16.75 -15.33 -3.21
N VAL A 74 15.84 -15.50 -4.17
CA VAL A 74 14.49 -16.06 -3.93
C VAL A 74 14.44 -17.41 -4.64
N ARG A 75 14.38 -18.50 -3.86
CA ARG A 75 14.54 -19.88 -4.35
C ARG A 75 13.25 -20.66 -4.19
N GLN A 76 12.75 -21.24 -5.28
CA GLN A 76 11.57 -22.09 -5.27
C GLN A 76 11.83 -23.37 -4.46
N ARG A 77 10.92 -23.67 -3.50
CA ARG A 77 11.01 -24.86 -2.64
C ARG A 77 10.70 -26.17 -3.37
N SER A 78 9.89 -26.10 -4.44
CA SER A 78 9.33 -27.26 -5.15
C SER A 78 10.14 -27.72 -6.36
N GLY A 79 11.15 -26.96 -6.81
CA GLY A 79 11.90 -27.22 -8.04
C GLY A 79 11.09 -27.07 -9.34
N ARG A 80 9.84 -26.57 -9.26
CA ARG A 80 8.96 -26.29 -10.40
C ARG A 80 8.88 -24.78 -10.61
N ASN A 81 8.85 -24.33 -11.87
CA ASN A 81 8.53 -22.94 -12.21
C ASN A 81 7.09 -22.64 -11.76
N VAL A 82 6.95 -21.86 -10.68
CA VAL A 82 5.69 -21.30 -10.20
C VAL A 82 5.58 -19.87 -10.74
N LEU A 83 4.46 -19.58 -11.41
CA LEU A 83 4.08 -18.22 -11.75
C LEU A 83 3.51 -17.56 -10.49
N PHE A 84 4.05 -16.40 -10.12
CA PHE A 84 3.51 -15.55 -9.05
C PHE A 84 2.85 -14.32 -9.66
N VAL A 85 2.06 -13.61 -8.85
CA VAL A 85 1.53 -12.28 -9.13
C VAL A 85 1.81 -11.41 -7.93
N ASN A 86 2.46 -10.26 -8.15
CA ASN A 86 2.54 -9.23 -7.13
C ASN A 86 1.20 -8.48 -7.08
N VAL A 87 0.53 -8.55 -5.92
CA VAL A 87 -0.74 -7.89 -5.62
C VAL A 87 -0.46 -6.67 -4.74
N GLY A 88 -0.49 -5.49 -5.34
CA GLY A 88 -0.32 -4.21 -4.66
C GLY A 88 -1.67 -3.63 -4.23
N VAL A 89 -1.83 -3.37 -2.93
CA VAL A 89 -2.99 -2.73 -2.32
C VAL A 89 -2.62 -1.31 -1.89
N TYR A 90 -3.14 -0.32 -2.62
CA TYR A 90 -2.77 1.09 -2.45
C TYR A 90 -4.02 1.96 -2.32
N GLY A 91 -4.23 2.60 -1.17
CA GLY A 91 -5.39 3.50 -1.01
C GLY A 91 -5.72 3.85 0.43
N ILE A 92 -6.96 4.28 0.63
CA ILE A 92 -7.55 4.56 1.94
C ILE A 92 -8.67 3.56 2.19
N ALA A 93 -8.60 2.79 3.28
CA ALA A 93 -9.70 1.95 3.71
C ALA A 93 -10.89 2.82 4.14
N SER A 94 -12.04 2.65 3.49
CA SER A 94 -13.25 3.45 3.71
C SER A 94 -14.13 2.96 4.88
N ARG A 95 -13.76 1.85 5.51
CA ARG A 95 -14.48 1.19 6.59
C ARG A 95 -14.23 1.84 7.95
N SER A 96 -15.29 2.03 8.73
CA SER A 96 -15.23 2.62 10.08
C SER A 96 -14.64 1.68 11.15
N ASP A 97 -14.67 0.37 10.90
CA ASP A 97 -14.10 -0.68 11.74
C ASP A 97 -12.69 -1.11 11.31
N PHE A 98 -12.05 -0.36 10.41
CA PHE A 98 -10.73 -0.70 9.86
C PHE A 98 -9.60 -0.40 10.84
N ASP A 99 -8.84 -1.43 11.21
CA ASP A 99 -7.54 -1.32 11.86
C ASP A 99 -6.46 -1.85 10.89
N ALA A 100 -5.57 -0.96 10.45
CA ALA A 100 -4.49 -1.32 9.53
C ALA A 100 -3.66 -2.50 10.02
N LYS A 101 -3.31 -2.54 11.31
CA LYS A 101 -2.44 -3.58 11.87
C LYS A 101 -3.13 -4.93 11.87
N VAL A 102 -4.41 -4.98 12.26
CA VAL A 102 -5.18 -6.25 12.29
C VAL A 102 -5.46 -6.75 10.87
N ASN A 103 -5.93 -5.87 9.99
CA ASN A 103 -6.38 -6.27 8.65
C ASN A 103 -5.20 -6.60 7.71
N ILE A 104 -4.08 -5.87 7.80
CA ILE A 104 -2.84 -6.24 7.07
C ILE A 104 -2.27 -7.55 7.63
N SER A 105 -2.25 -7.75 8.95
CA SER A 105 -1.76 -9.01 9.54
C SER A 105 -2.54 -10.24 9.06
N ARG A 106 -3.87 -10.15 8.92
CA ARG A 106 -4.70 -11.22 8.37
C ARG A 106 -4.43 -11.47 6.89
N LEU A 107 -4.22 -10.40 6.13
CA LEU A 107 -3.92 -10.48 4.71
C LEU A 107 -2.54 -11.13 4.47
N GLU A 108 -1.52 -10.76 5.26
CA GLU A 108 -0.22 -11.43 5.25
C GLU A 108 -0.28 -12.89 5.73
N GLU A 109 -1.13 -13.20 6.71
CA GLU A 109 -1.34 -14.58 7.17
C GLU A 109 -1.97 -15.47 6.10
N ALA A 110 -2.95 -14.94 5.35
CA ALA A 110 -3.56 -15.64 4.21
C ALA A 110 -2.57 -15.85 3.04
N VAL A 111 -1.68 -14.89 2.77
CA VAL A 111 -0.64 -15.09 1.75
C VAL A 111 0.41 -16.10 2.21
N ARG A 112 0.78 -16.05 3.50
CA ARG A 112 1.76 -16.97 4.10
C ARG A 112 1.26 -18.41 4.16
N SER A 113 -0.05 -18.64 4.35
CA SER A 113 -0.62 -20.00 4.36
C SER A 113 -0.56 -20.68 2.98
N VAL A 114 -0.55 -19.91 1.90
CA VAL A 114 -0.41 -20.41 0.51
C VAL A 114 1.04 -20.46 0.01
N ASN A 115 2.05 -20.24 0.88
CA ASN A 115 3.47 -20.11 0.54
C ASN A 115 3.84 -18.92 -0.36
N GLY A 116 3.08 -17.81 -0.26
CA GLY A 116 3.51 -16.48 -0.69
C GLY A 116 4.39 -15.79 0.35
#